data_AF-A0A527H5U7-F1
#
_entry.id   AF-A0A527H5U7-F1
#
_cell.length_a   1.000
_cell.length_b   1.000
_cell.length_c   1.000
_cell.angle_alpha   90.00
_cell.angle_beta   90.00
_cell.angle_gamma   90.00
#
_symmetry.space_group_name_H-M   'P 1'
#
loop_
_entity.id
_entity.type
_entity.pdbx_description
1 polymer ?
#
loop_
_entity_poly.entity_id
_entity_poly.type
_entity_poly.pdbx_seq_one_letter_code
_entity_poly.pdbx_strand_id
1 'polypeptide(L)'
;APLDIVIPSEGIGWDMEASAIVAGTKNLEAAKTLLDWSISKEANEMYNVGYAVLAMPNVAKPVEFLPADIESKMIDNDFEWAANHRKAILDEWTKRYDAKSEPKS
;
A
#
# COMPACT_ATOMS: atom_id res chain seq x y z
N ALA A 1 -19.32 -18.72 7.35
CA ALA A 1 -20.36 -17.75 6.90
C ALA A 1 -19.83 -17.03 5.65
N PRO A 2 -20.67 -16.56 4.73
CA PRO A 2 -20.19 -15.87 3.52
C PRO A 2 -19.47 -14.56 3.89
N LEU A 3 -18.43 -14.21 3.12
CA LEU A 3 -17.66 -12.98 3.26
C LEU A 3 -18.00 -12.08 2.06
N ASP A 4 -18.35 -10.83 2.33
CA ASP A 4 -18.62 -9.82 1.31
C ASP A 4 -17.58 -8.71 1.38
N ILE A 5 -17.14 -8.23 0.21
CA ILE A 5 -16.24 -7.08 0.10
C ILE A 5 -17.09 -5.82 -0.05
N VAL A 6 -16.90 -4.85 0.84
CA VAL A 6 -17.64 -3.58 0.84
C VAL A 6 -16.67 -2.43 0.63
N ILE A 7 -16.96 -1.60 -0.38
CA ILE A 7 -16.23 -0.34 -0.63
C ILE A 7 -17.11 0.82 -0.13
N PRO A 8 -16.67 1.58 0.89
CA PRO A 8 -17.38 2.77 1.37
C PRO A 8 -17.65 3.78 0.25
N SER A 9 -18.83 4.40 0.30
CA SER A 9 -19.28 5.35 -0.72
C SER A 9 -18.46 6.65 -0.75
N GLU A 10 -17.89 7.00 0.39
CA GLU A 10 -17.07 8.18 0.65
C GLU A 10 -15.63 8.02 0.12
N GLY A 11 -15.25 6.81 -0.30
CA GLY A 11 -13.92 6.47 -0.78
C GLY A 11 -13.12 5.62 0.20
N ILE A 12 -11.93 5.22 -0.24
CA ILE A 12 -11.01 4.36 0.50
C ILE A 12 -9.60 4.95 0.52
N GLY A 13 -8.92 4.73 1.64
CA GLY A 13 -7.47 4.90 1.71
C GLY A 13 -6.77 3.76 0.96
N TRP A 14 -5.50 3.98 0.63
CA TRP A 14 -4.62 2.99 0.01
C TRP A 14 -3.17 3.31 0.36
N ASP A 15 -2.31 2.31 0.28
CA ASP A 15 -0.86 2.45 0.42
C ASP A 15 -0.13 1.90 -0.80
N MET A 16 1.13 2.28 -0.94
CA MET A 16 2.02 1.79 -1.98
C MET A 16 3.15 1.00 -1.33
N GLU A 17 3.29 -0.26 -1.73
CA GLU A 17 4.44 -1.07 -1.34
C GLU A 17 5.68 -0.58 -2.12
N ALA A 18 6.58 0.12 -1.42
CA ALA A 18 7.81 0.65 -2.00
C ALA A 18 9.02 -0.20 -1.61
N SER A 19 9.94 -0.38 -2.56
CA SER A 19 11.24 -1.03 -2.35
C SER A 19 12.39 -0.04 -2.56
N ALA A 20 13.41 -0.12 -1.70
CA ALA A 20 14.59 0.75 -1.78
C ALA A 20 15.88 -0.01 -1.46
N ILE A 21 16.99 0.40 -2.10
CA ILE A 21 18.32 -0.13 -1.79
C ILE A 21 18.90 0.64 -0.61
N VAL A 22 19.29 -0.09 0.44
CA VAL A 22 19.97 0.49 1.60
C VAL A 22 21.35 1.04 1.21
N ALA A 23 21.60 2.29 1.54
CA ALA A 23 22.88 2.96 1.27
C ALA A 23 24.07 2.20 1.91
N GLY A 24 25.16 2.05 1.16
CA GLY A 24 26.38 1.38 1.63
C GLY A 24 26.30 -0.15 1.64
N THR A 25 25.28 -0.77 1.03
CA THR A 25 25.22 -2.23 0.87
C THR A 25 26.46 -2.78 0.17
N LYS A 26 26.97 -3.92 0.66
CA LYS A 26 28.08 -4.66 0.03
C LYS A 26 27.65 -5.40 -1.25
N ASN A 27 26.35 -5.55 -1.46
CA ASN A 27 25.76 -6.35 -2.55
C ASN A 27 24.95 -5.47 -3.51
N LEU A 28 25.50 -4.34 -3.94
CA LEU A 28 24.77 -3.35 -4.73
C LEU A 28 24.22 -3.94 -6.05
N GLU A 29 25.03 -4.72 -6.76
CA GLU A 29 24.62 -5.32 -8.04
C GLU A 29 23.48 -6.32 -7.87
N ALA A 30 23.52 -7.16 -6.83
CA ALA A 30 22.44 -8.08 -6.52
C ALA A 30 21.16 -7.34 -6.11
N ALA A 31 21.29 -6.28 -5.32
CA ALA A 31 20.14 -5.45 -4.90
C ALA A 31 19.48 -4.76 -6.10
N LYS A 32 20.26 -4.19 -7.02
CA LYS A 32 19.75 -3.61 -8.27
C LYS A 32 19.05 -4.66 -9.12
N THR A 33 19.68 -5.83 -9.31
CA THR A 33 19.09 -6.93 -10.10
C THR A 33 17.71 -7.33 -9.56
N LEU A 34 17.56 -7.43 -8.23
CA LEU A 34 16.27 -7.73 -7.62
C LEU A 34 15.25 -6.61 -7.83
N LEU A 35 15.64 -5.35 -7.62
CA LEU A 35 14.72 -4.22 -7.78
C LEU A 35 14.27 -4.05 -9.23
N ASP A 36 15.19 -4.16 -10.18
CA ASP A 36 14.91 -4.08 -11.62
C ASP A 36 13.92 -5.18 -12.04
N TRP A 37 14.10 -6.41 -11.53
CA TRP A 37 13.13 -7.49 -11.73
C TRP A 37 11.78 -7.20 -11.07
N SER A 38 11.76 -6.71 -9.82
CA SER A 38 10.51 -6.48 -9.07
C SER A 38 9.58 -5.45 -9.73
N ILE A 39 10.13 -4.52 -10.51
CA ILE A 39 9.35 -3.51 -11.24
C ILE A 39 9.08 -3.91 -12.70
N SER A 40 9.49 -5.11 -13.12
CA SER A 40 9.27 -5.58 -14.48
C SER A 40 7.78 -5.87 -14.72
N LYS A 41 7.41 -5.96 -16.00
CA LYS A 41 6.04 -6.32 -16.38
C LYS A 41 5.69 -7.74 -15.91
N GLU A 42 6.63 -8.67 -16.05
CA GLU A 42 6.47 -10.06 -15.65
C GLU A 42 6.21 -10.18 -14.13
N ALA A 43 6.94 -9.43 -13.31
CA ALA A 43 6.69 -9.37 -11.86
C ALA A 43 5.31 -8.77 -11.55
N ASN A 44 4.92 -7.68 -12.21
CA ASN A 44 3.59 -7.07 -12.04
C ASN A 44 2.46 -8.03 -12.44
N GLU A 45 2.62 -8.79 -13.52
CA GLU A 45 1.64 -9.82 -13.91
C GLU A 45 1.50 -10.91 -12.84
N MET A 46 2.59 -11.27 -12.15
CA MET A 46 2.54 -12.19 -11.00
C MET A 46 1.82 -11.60 -9.79
N TYR A 47 1.98 -10.30 -9.53
CA TYR A 47 1.35 -9.62 -8.38
C TYR A 47 -0.18 -9.64 -8.45
N ASN A 48 -0.78 -9.72 -9.65
CA ASN A 48 -2.24 -9.72 -9.79
C ASN A 48 -2.93 -10.94 -9.14
N VAL A 49 -2.18 -11.98 -8.78
CA VAL A 49 -2.69 -13.12 -8.00
C VAL A 49 -3.05 -12.71 -6.57
N GLY A 50 -2.29 -11.77 -6.00
CA GLY A 50 -2.46 -11.30 -4.62
C GLY A 50 -3.05 -9.89 -4.50
N TYR A 51 -2.92 -9.07 -5.54
CA TYR A 51 -3.28 -7.65 -5.51
C TYR A 51 -4.29 -7.30 -6.61
N ALA A 52 -5.28 -6.52 -6.21
CA ALA A 52 -6.33 -6.01 -7.09
C ALA A 52 -5.90 -4.81 -7.94
N VAL A 53 -5.04 -3.97 -7.37
CA VAL A 53 -4.49 -2.77 -7.99
C VAL A 53 -2.98 -2.96 -8.09
N LEU A 54 -2.42 -2.68 -9.26
CA LEU A 54 -0.99 -2.84 -9.53
C LEU A 54 -0.35 -1.49 -9.87
N ALA A 55 0.93 -1.37 -9.55
CA ALA A 55 1.70 -0.15 -9.83
C ALA A 55 1.87 0.10 -11.35
N MET A 56 1.94 -0.97 -12.17
CA MET A 56 2.02 -0.84 -13.62
C MET A 56 0.62 -0.70 -14.25
N PRO A 57 0.30 0.43 -14.92
CA PRO A 57 -1.01 0.62 -15.54
C PRO A 57 -1.30 -0.44 -16.61
N ASN A 58 -2.58 -0.83 -16.72
CA ASN A 58 -3.09 -1.79 -17.71
C ASN A 58 -2.56 -3.22 -17.58
N VAL A 59 -1.91 -3.59 -16.46
CA VAL A 59 -1.50 -4.98 -16.19
C VAL A 59 -2.53 -5.72 -15.34
N ALA A 60 -3.20 -5.01 -14.43
CA ALA A 60 -4.21 -5.60 -13.55
C ALA A 60 -5.38 -6.16 -14.35
N LYS A 61 -5.79 -7.38 -14.02
CA LYS A 61 -6.98 -8.05 -14.51
C LYS A 61 -8.07 -8.00 -13.44
N PRO A 62 -9.35 -8.07 -13.83
CA PRO A 62 -10.45 -8.14 -12.88
C PRO A 62 -10.27 -9.31 -11.89
N VAL A 63 -10.49 -9.03 -10.62
CA VAL A 63 -10.50 -10.04 -9.55
C VAL A 63 -11.94 -10.43 -9.26
N GLU A 64 -12.20 -11.72 -9.11
CA GLU A 64 -13.53 -12.23 -8.79
C GLU A 64 -14.05 -11.61 -7.47
N PHE A 65 -15.33 -11.25 -7.43
CA PHE A 65 -16.01 -10.61 -6.30
C PHE A 65 -15.57 -9.18 -5.95
N LEU A 66 -14.66 -8.59 -6.72
CA LEU A 66 -14.16 -7.26 -6.48
C LEU A 66 -14.78 -6.22 -7.44
N PRO A 67 -15.24 -5.05 -6.96
CA PRO A 67 -15.76 -4.00 -7.84
C PRO A 67 -14.70 -3.52 -8.85
N ALA A 68 -15.13 -3.31 -10.09
CA ALA A 68 -14.23 -2.86 -11.17
C ALA A 68 -13.84 -1.37 -11.05
N ASP A 69 -14.52 -0.60 -10.20
CA ASP A 69 -14.35 0.85 -10.06
C ASP A 69 -13.51 1.25 -8.84
N ILE A 70 -12.77 0.33 -8.22
CA ILE A 70 -11.96 0.58 -7.01
C ILE A 70 -11.02 1.77 -7.18
N GLU A 71 -10.33 1.87 -8.31
CA GLU A 71 -9.40 2.98 -8.57
C GLU A 71 -10.11 4.34 -8.48
N SER A 72 -11.38 4.43 -8.89
CA SER A 72 -12.18 5.66 -8.79
C SER A 72 -12.62 6.00 -7.36
N LYS A 73 -12.52 5.04 -6.42
CA LYS A 73 -12.86 5.19 -5.00
C LYS A 73 -11.64 5.49 -4.14
N MET A 74 -10.44 5.30 -4.67
CA MET A 74 -9.20 5.62 -3.97
C MET A 74 -9.06 7.14 -3.83
N ILE A 75 -8.68 7.59 -2.63
CA ILE A 75 -8.36 9.00 -2.42
C ILE A 75 -7.12 9.40 -3.24
N ASP A 76 -6.99 10.69 -3.54
CA ASP A 76 -5.71 11.25 -3.94
C ASP A 76 -4.78 11.29 -2.71
N ASN A 77 -3.86 10.32 -2.61
CA ASN A 77 -3.04 10.11 -1.43
C ASN A 77 -1.69 10.83 -1.55
N ASP A 78 -1.50 11.89 -0.78
CA ASP A 78 -0.22 12.61 -0.68
C ASP A 78 0.70 11.93 0.34
N PHE A 79 1.53 11.00 -0.17
CA PHE A 79 2.50 10.27 0.65
C PHE A 79 3.57 11.17 1.27
N GLU A 80 3.97 12.24 0.59
CA GLU A 80 4.98 13.17 1.13
C GLU A 80 4.41 13.94 2.31
N TRP A 81 3.19 14.47 2.18
CA TRP A 81 2.50 15.12 3.28
C TRP A 81 2.31 14.16 4.44
N ALA A 82 1.81 12.94 4.19
CA ALA A 82 1.59 11.94 5.22
C ALA A 82 2.88 11.58 5.96
N ALA A 83 4.00 11.40 5.23
CA ALA A 83 5.30 11.11 5.82
C ALA A 83 5.82 12.28 6.70
N ASN A 84 5.74 13.50 6.20
CA ASN A 84 6.20 14.70 6.93
C ASN A 84 5.31 15.05 8.14
N HIS A 85 4.04 14.65 8.14
CA HIS A 85 3.10 14.90 9.23
C HIS A 85 2.89 13.68 10.15
N ARG A 86 3.60 12.57 9.91
CA ARG A 86 3.44 11.31 10.65
C ARG A 86 3.42 11.51 12.16
N LYS A 87 4.33 12.32 12.70
CA LYS A 87 4.39 12.58 14.15
C LYS A 87 3.10 13.23 14.66
N ALA A 88 2.62 14.29 14.01
CA ALA A 88 1.42 14.99 14.43
C ALA A 88 0.17 14.10 14.33
N ILE A 89 0.08 13.29 13.28
CA ILE A 89 -1.01 12.33 13.09
C ILE A 89 -1.03 11.31 14.23
N LEU A 90 0.12 10.71 14.54
CA LEU A 90 0.23 9.72 15.62
C LEU A 90 -0.01 10.33 16.99
N ASP A 91 0.53 11.52 17.27
CA ASP A 91 0.31 12.22 18.54
C ASP A 91 -1.19 12.50 18.76
N GLU A 92 -1.90 12.96 17.73
CA GLU A 92 -3.34 13.23 17.80
C GLU A 92 -4.16 11.94 17.95
N TRP A 93 -3.78 10.87 17.23
CA TRP A 93 -4.42 9.57 17.37
C TRP A 93 -4.27 9.03 18.80
N THR A 94 -3.05 9.06 19.33
CA THR A 94 -2.75 8.63 20.69
C THR A 94 -3.55 9.44 21.71
N LYS A 95 -3.58 10.77 21.58
CA LYS A 95 -4.36 11.63 22.48
C LYS A 95 -5.85 11.28 22.49
N ARG A 96 -6.45 10.93 21.35
CA ARG A 96 -7.88 10.63 21.23
C ARG A 96 -8.26 9.21 21.63
N TYR A 97 -7.39 8.25 21.35
CA TYR A 97 -7.79 6.83 21.33
C TYR A 97 -6.93 5.93 22.24
N ASP A 98 -5.77 6.39 22.74
CA ASP A 98 -4.87 5.58 23.61
C ASP A 98 -5.39 5.43 25.05
N ALA A 99 -6.48 6.10 25.41
CA ALA A 99 -7.09 6.01 26.75
C ALA A 99 -7.69 4.62 27.07
N LYS A 100 -7.82 3.74 26.07
CA LYS A 100 -8.26 2.34 26.23
C LYS A 100 -7.13 1.32 26.06
N SER A 101 -5.89 1.79 25.86
CA SER A 101 -4.73 0.92 25.76
C SER A 101 -4.34 0.38 27.13
N GLU A 102 -3.71 -0.81 27.16
CA GLU A 102 -3.20 -1.38 28.40
C GLU A 102 -2.22 -0.42 29.11
N PRO A 103 -2.10 -0.46 30.45
CA PRO A 103 -1.17 0.38 31.20
C PRO A 103 0.24 0.24 30.63
N LYS A 104 0.91 1.37 30.38
CA LYS A 104 2.33 1.37 30.00
C LYS A 104 3.13 0.85 31.20
N SER A 105 3.78 -0.30 31.03
CA SER A 105 4.60 -0.98 32.03
C SER A 105 5.92 -0.28 32.30
#